data_AF-A0AAV2A8T4-F1
#
_entry.id   AF-A0AAV2A8T4-F1
#
_cell.length_a   1.000
_cell.length_b   1.000
_cell.length_c   1.000
_cell.angle_alpha   90.00
_cell.angle_beta   90.00
_cell.angle_gamma   90.00
#
_symmetry.space_group_name_H-M   'P 1'
#
loop_
_entity.id
_entity.type
_entity.pdbx_description
1 polymer ?
#
loop_
_entity_poly.entity_id
_entity_poly.type
_entity_poly.pdbx_seq_one_letter_code
_entity_poly.pdbx_strand_id
1 'polypeptide(L)'
;LTLLKETYYSQRKDINSLKNITFLLNSWPLLFSEKGFFQHFHILTGIYIPELMQNSIQKKASIIINFFKSLLHKNNSLKETFQRYEEAESEVSDLEIVVSLLLQHFGEKSEAVFTPIDSSVTAKDVESMLILPSTPCLISS
;
A
#
# COMPACT_ATOMS: atom_id res chain seq x y z
N LEU A 1 18.60 -2.03 -10.36
CA LEU A 1 18.75 -2.81 -9.10
C LEU A 1 20.08 -3.54 -8.98
N THR A 2 20.85 -3.73 -10.06
CA THR A 2 22.19 -4.38 -10.05
C THR A 2 23.13 -3.77 -9.00
N LEU A 3 23.27 -2.45 -8.99
CA LEU A 3 24.09 -1.73 -8.00
C LEU A 3 23.69 -2.02 -6.54
N LEU A 4 22.39 -2.17 -6.26
CA LEU A 4 21.88 -2.46 -4.91
C LEU A 4 22.25 -3.87 -4.46
N LYS A 5 22.25 -4.84 -5.38
CA LYS A 5 22.72 -6.22 -5.11
C LYS A 5 24.23 -6.25 -4.88
N GLU A 6 24.99 -5.57 -5.73
CA GLU A 6 26.46 -5.54 -5.65
C GLU A 6 26.98 -4.84 -4.40
N THR A 7 26.26 -3.83 -3.90
CA THR A 7 26.64 -3.07 -2.71
C THR A 7 25.92 -3.51 -1.44
N TYR A 8 25.19 -4.64 -1.47
CA TYR A 8 24.36 -5.13 -0.36
C TYR A 8 25.13 -5.25 0.96
N TYR A 9 26.36 -5.79 0.91
CA TYR A 9 27.20 -5.93 2.10
C TYR A 9 27.50 -4.57 2.76
N SER A 10 27.87 -3.56 1.97
CA SER A 10 28.17 -2.22 2.48
C SER A 10 26.93 -1.53 3.06
N GLN A 11 25.78 -1.67 2.39
CA GLN A 11 24.49 -1.20 2.92
C GLN A 11 24.20 -1.83 4.29
N ARG A 12 24.30 -3.16 4.43
CA ARG A 12 24.07 -3.86 5.70
C ARG A 12 25.07 -3.47 6.78
N LYS A 13 26.33 -3.28 6.43
CA LYS A 13 27.37 -2.79 7.36
C LYS A 13 26.98 -1.43 7.94
N ASP A 14 26.57 -0.49 7.10
CA ASP A 14 26.20 0.84 7.55
C ASP A 14 24.91 0.82 8.39
N ILE A 15 23.88 0.10 7.95
CA ILE A 15 22.63 -0.09 8.70
C ILE A 15 22.89 -0.69 10.09
N ASN A 16 23.67 -1.77 10.16
CA ASN A 16 23.94 -2.46 11.42
C ASN A 16 24.88 -1.67 12.34
N SER A 17 25.65 -0.72 11.80
CA SER A 17 26.47 0.20 12.59
C SER A 17 25.70 1.39 13.16
N LEU A 18 24.36 1.38 13.05
CA LEU A 18 23.46 2.42 13.57
C LEU A 18 23.80 3.82 13.04
N LYS A 19 24.23 3.92 11.78
CA LYS A 19 24.35 5.23 11.12
C LYS A 19 23.00 5.93 11.15
N ASN A 20 23.02 7.26 11.34
CA ASN A 20 21.78 8.04 11.34
C ASN A 20 21.07 7.96 9.99
N ILE A 21 19.77 8.23 10.00
CA ILE A 21 18.92 8.07 8.81
C ILE A 21 19.35 9.00 7.66
N THR A 22 19.83 10.20 7.96
CA THR A 22 20.30 11.17 6.97
C THR A 22 21.54 10.66 6.22
N PHE A 23 22.47 10.01 6.92
CA PHE A 23 23.62 9.37 6.31
C PHE A 23 23.17 8.25 5.36
N LEU A 24 22.26 7.38 5.82
CA LEU A 24 21.76 6.27 5.01
C LEU A 24 21.03 6.77 3.74
N LEU A 25 20.21 7.83 3.86
CA LEU A 25 19.54 8.46 2.73
C LEU A 25 20.54 8.99 1.69
N ASN A 26 21.60 9.66 2.16
CA ASN A 26 22.61 10.26 1.27
C ASN A 26 23.51 9.20 0.62
N SER A 27 23.94 8.19 1.38
CA SER A 27 24.85 7.15 0.90
C SER A 27 24.15 6.05 0.10
N TRP A 28 22.90 5.75 0.45
CA TRP A 28 22.12 4.63 -0.11
C TRP A 28 20.70 5.07 -0.49
N PRO A 29 20.51 6.07 -1.35
CA PRO A 29 19.18 6.62 -1.67
C PRO A 29 18.23 5.56 -2.24
N LEU A 30 18.75 4.57 -2.96
CA LEU A 30 17.96 3.48 -3.50
C LEU A 30 17.30 2.61 -2.42
N LEU A 31 17.86 2.50 -1.20
CA LEU A 31 17.20 1.78 -0.09
C LEU A 31 15.86 2.39 0.28
N PHE A 32 15.68 3.68 0.01
CA PHE A 32 14.48 4.46 0.34
C PHE A 32 13.55 4.64 -0.86
N SER A 33 13.89 4.05 -2.01
CA SER A 33 12.94 3.87 -3.11
C SER A 33 12.13 2.60 -2.88
N GLU A 34 10.86 2.58 -3.31
CA GLU A 34 9.99 1.40 -3.21
C GLU A 34 10.67 0.12 -3.74
N LYS A 35 11.16 0.19 -4.99
CA LYS A 35 11.84 -0.95 -5.64
C LYS A 35 13.09 -1.39 -4.90
N GLY A 36 13.88 -0.45 -4.40
CA GLY A 36 15.12 -0.78 -3.70
C GLY A 36 14.86 -1.33 -2.29
N PHE A 37 13.85 -0.82 -1.58
CA PHE A 37 13.40 -1.36 -0.32
C PHE A 37 12.94 -2.82 -0.47
N PHE A 38 12.04 -3.10 -1.42
CA PHE A 38 11.57 -4.46 -1.68
C PHE A 38 12.70 -5.40 -2.10
N GLN A 39 13.62 -4.94 -2.95
CA GLN A 39 14.75 -5.75 -3.38
C GLN A 39 15.71 -6.04 -2.21
N HIS A 40 16.01 -5.06 -1.36
CA HIS A 40 16.87 -5.25 -0.19
C HIS A 40 16.24 -6.22 0.81
N PHE A 41 14.94 -6.05 1.10
CA PHE A 41 14.18 -6.97 1.95
C PHE A 41 14.17 -8.39 1.40
N HIS A 42 14.00 -8.55 0.08
CA HIS A 42 14.03 -9.85 -0.57
C HIS A 42 15.40 -10.54 -0.47
N ILE A 43 16.51 -9.80 -0.65
CA ILE A 43 17.86 -10.38 -0.47
C ILE A 43 18.06 -10.84 0.98
N LEU A 44 17.54 -10.07 1.95
CA LEU A 44 17.68 -10.38 3.37
C LEU A 44 16.86 -11.61 3.80
N THR A 45 15.64 -11.76 3.27
CA THR A 45 14.65 -12.70 3.81
C THR A 45 14.26 -13.82 2.85
N GLY A 46 14.59 -13.69 1.57
CA GLY A 46 14.05 -14.52 0.50
C GLY A 46 12.60 -14.21 0.12
N ILE A 47 11.91 -13.29 0.82
CA ILE A 47 10.49 -12.98 0.60
C ILE A 47 10.36 -11.77 -0.32
N TYR A 48 9.62 -11.91 -1.41
CA TYR A 48 9.32 -10.80 -2.31
C TYR A 48 7.95 -10.20 -1.98
N ILE A 49 7.94 -9.04 -1.31
CA ILE A 49 6.72 -8.39 -0.78
C ILE A 49 5.66 -8.15 -1.86
N PRO A 50 5.98 -7.59 -3.05
CA PRO A 50 4.95 -7.31 -4.06
C PRO A 50 4.16 -8.54 -4.48
N GLU A 51 4.85 -9.65 -4.74
CA GLU A 51 4.21 -10.92 -5.10
C GLU A 51 3.39 -11.49 -3.94
N LEU A 52 3.90 -11.41 -2.70
CA LEU A 52 3.17 -11.89 -1.52
C LEU A 52 1.87 -11.09 -1.29
N MET A 53 1.92 -9.77 -1.49
CA MET A 53 0.74 -8.90 -1.37
C MET A 53 -0.28 -9.23 -2.47
N GLN A 54 0.16 -9.31 -3.73
CA GLN A 54 -0.72 -9.65 -4.85
C GLN A 54 -1.41 -11.01 -4.65
N ASN A 55 -0.63 -12.04 -4.28
CA ASN A 55 -1.17 -13.37 -4.00
C ASN A 55 -2.16 -13.36 -2.81
N SER A 56 -1.91 -12.54 -1.79
CA SER A 56 -2.80 -12.43 -0.65
C SER A 56 -4.13 -11.78 -1.02
N ILE A 57 -4.09 -10.71 -1.81
CA ILE A 57 -5.29 -10.02 -2.30
C ILE A 57 -6.10 -10.97 -3.18
N GLN A 58 -5.48 -11.62 -4.18
CA GLN A 58 -6.16 -12.56 -5.07
C GLN A 58 -6.85 -13.71 -4.32
N LYS A 59 -6.23 -14.22 -3.24
CA LYS A 59 -6.80 -15.32 -2.45
C LYS A 59 -7.88 -14.87 -1.46
N LYS A 60 -7.74 -13.68 -0.87
CA LYS A 60 -8.57 -13.24 0.27
C LYS A 60 -9.64 -12.24 -0.11
N ALA A 61 -9.46 -11.45 -1.16
CA ALA A 61 -10.38 -10.39 -1.51
C ALA A 61 -11.79 -10.93 -1.76
N SER A 62 -11.91 -11.95 -2.62
CA SER A 62 -13.19 -12.61 -2.91
C SER A 62 -13.86 -13.19 -1.65
N ILE A 63 -13.08 -13.77 -0.74
CA ILE A 63 -13.59 -14.31 0.53
C ILE A 63 -14.18 -13.20 1.40
N ILE A 64 -13.44 -12.10 1.58
CA ILE A 64 -13.86 -10.95 2.39
C ILE A 64 -15.09 -10.29 1.76
N ILE A 65 -15.07 -10.06 0.45
CA ILE A 65 -16.18 -9.48 -0.31
C ILE A 65 -17.44 -10.34 -0.15
N ASN A 66 -17.33 -11.66 -0.34
CA ASN A 66 -18.47 -12.57 -0.22
C ASN A 66 -19.00 -12.64 1.22
N PHE A 67 -18.13 -12.59 2.22
CA PHE A 67 -18.53 -12.48 3.61
C PHE A 67 -19.39 -11.22 3.85
N PHE A 68 -18.94 -10.05 3.39
CA PHE A 68 -19.72 -8.82 3.57
C PHE A 68 -21.01 -8.79 2.73
N LYS A 69 -21.01 -9.39 1.53
CA LYS A 69 -22.24 -9.60 0.75
C LYS A 69 -23.28 -10.39 1.53
N SER A 70 -22.86 -11.43 2.27
CA SER A 70 -23.77 -12.21 3.11
C SER A 70 -24.39 -11.40 4.26
N LEU A 71 -23.76 -10.30 4.67
CA LEU A 71 -24.21 -9.44 5.77
C LEU A 71 -25.07 -8.25 5.32
N LEU A 72 -25.31 -8.07 4.01
CA LEU A 72 -26.07 -6.94 3.45
C LEU A 72 -27.46 -6.76 4.07
N HIS A 73 -28.12 -7.86 4.43
CA HIS A 73 -29.44 -7.82 5.05
C HIS A 73 -29.45 -7.20 6.46
N LYS A 74 -28.29 -7.10 7.12
CA LYS A 74 -28.15 -6.58 8.49
C LYS A 74 -27.64 -5.15 8.55
N ASN A 75 -27.04 -4.64 7.47
CA ASN A 75 -26.36 -3.35 7.49
C ASN A 75 -26.61 -2.57 6.20
N ASN A 76 -27.48 -1.56 6.27
CA ASN A 76 -27.82 -0.71 5.12
C ASN A 76 -26.61 0.09 4.60
N SER A 77 -25.68 0.48 5.47
CA SER A 77 -24.49 1.20 5.04
C SER A 77 -23.60 0.34 4.13
N LEU A 78 -23.53 -0.99 4.35
CA LEU A 78 -22.76 -1.88 3.48
C LEU A 78 -23.37 -1.91 2.07
N LYS A 79 -24.70 -1.77 1.94
CA LYS A 79 -25.37 -1.73 0.63
C LYS A 79 -24.90 -0.53 -0.18
N GLU A 80 -24.83 0.65 0.43
CA GLU A 80 -24.35 1.88 -0.21
C GLU A 80 -22.90 1.74 -0.68
N THR A 81 -22.05 1.08 0.10
CA THR A 81 -20.66 0.82 -0.29
C THR A 81 -20.55 -0.18 -1.44
N PHE A 82 -21.35 -1.25 -1.45
CA PHE A 82 -21.39 -2.17 -2.59
C PHE A 82 -21.94 -1.52 -3.86
N GLN A 83 -22.98 -0.68 -3.74
CA GLN A 83 -23.54 0.04 -4.88
C GLN A 83 -22.51 0.95 -5.54
N ARG A 84 -21.72 1.69 -4.75
CA ARG A 84 -20.62 2.53 -5.28
C ARG A 84 -19.59 1.72 -6.07
N TYR A 85 -19.29 0.49 -5.65
CA TYR A 85 -18.36 -0.38 -6.38
C TYR A 85 -18.94 -0.93 -7.68
N GLU A 86 -20.24 -1.22 -7.70
CA GLU A 86 -20.93 -1.68 -8.91
C GLU A 86 -21.05 -0.54 -9.94
N GLU A 87 -21.19 0.71 -9.48
CA GLU A 87 -21.24 1.91 -10.34
C GLU A 87 -19.87 2.30 -10.92
N ALA A 88 -18.76 1.98 -10.25
CA ALA A 88 -17.41 2.38 -10.64
C ALA A 88 -16.73 1.44 -11.68
N GLU A 89 -17.52 0.78 -12.55
CA GLU A 89 -17.15 -0.19 -13.60
C GLU A 89 -15.63 -0.39 -13.88
N SER A 90 -14.98 -1.26 -13.10
CA SER A 90 -13.56 -1.70 -13.23
C SER A 90 -12.47 -0.66 -12.90
N GLU A 91 -12.80 0.54 -12.43
CA GLU A 91 -11.79 1.52 -12.02
C GLU A 91 -11.22 1.23 -10.62
N VAL A 92 -12.00 0.56 -9.75
CA VAL A 92 -11.63 0.31 -8.35
C VAL A 92 -10.96 -1.06 -8.20
N SER A 93 -9.82 -1.08 -7.52
CA SER A 93 -9.08 -2.31 -7.24
C SER A 93 -9.74 -3.16 -6.14
N ASP A 94 -9.56 -4.49 -6.21
CA ASP A 94 -9.99 -5.42 -5.15
C ASP A 94 -9.45 -5.02 -3.76
N LEU A 95 -8.26 -4.41 -3.71
CA LEU A 95 -7.65 -3.94 -2.47
C LEU A 95 -8.44 -2.78 -1.85
N GLU A 96 -8.79 -1.77 -2.65
CA GLU A 96 -9.59 -0.63 -2.20
C GLU A 96 -10.97 -1.08 -1.72
N ILE A 97 -11.60 -2.01 -2.46
CA ILE A 97 -12.89 -2.60 -2.08
C ILE A 97 -12.79 -3.26 -0.70
N VAL A 98 -11.80 -4.13 -0.51
CA VAL A 98 -11.59 -4.88 0.73
C VAL A 98 -11.30 -3.94 1.90
N VAL A 99 -10.40 -2.96 1.72
CA VAL A 99 -10.02 -2.04 2.78
C VAL A 99 -11.22 -1.17 3.19
N SER A 100 -12.00 -0.64 2.24
CA SER A 100 -13.15 0.20 2.64
C SER A 100 -14.28 -0.61 3.30
N LEU A 101 -14.48 -1.88 2.90
CA LEU A 101 -15.40 -2.78 3.61
C LEU A 101 -14.96 -3.04 5.06
N LEU A 102 -13.65 -3.22 5.28
CA LEU A 102 -13.08 -3.41 6.62
C LEU A 102 -13.23 -2.15 7.48
N LEU A 103 -12.84 -0.98 6.95
CA LEU A 103 -12.99 0.30 7.67
C LEU A 103 -14.43 0.51 8.10
N GLN A 104 -15.37 0.32 7.17
CA GLN A 104 -16.79 0.44 7.46
C GLN A 104 -17.28 -0.56 8.51
N HIS A 105 -16.81 -1.81 8.46
CA HIS A 105 -17.17 -2.82 9.45
C HIS A 105 -16.72 -2.44 10.87
N PHE A 106 -15.53 -1.86 10.99
CA PHE A 106 -14.98 -1.40 12.27
C PHE A 106 -15.44 0.01 12.67
N GLY A 107 -16.24 0.70 11.83
CA GLY A 107 -16.70 2.06 12.07
C GLY A 107 -15.59 3.11 11.93
N GLU A 108 -14.54 2.80 11.18
CA GLU A 108 -13.44 3.72 10.88
C GLU A 108 -13.78 4.59 9.66
N LYS A 109 -13.24 5.82 9.67
CA LYS A 109 -13.41 6.78 8.58
C LYS A 109 -12.52 6.43 7.39
N SER A 110 -13.04 6.59 6.18
CA SER A 110 -12.29 6.30 4.94
C SER A 110 -11.01 7.15 4.86
N GLU A 111 -11.10 8.41 5.29
CA GLU A 111 -10.02 9.40 5.28
C GLU A 111 -8.88 9.07 6.26
N ALA A 112 -9.08 8.09 7.16
CA ALA A 112 -8.01 7.61 8.03
C ALA A 112 -6.95 6.79 7.27
N VAL A 113 -7.33 6.20 6.12
CA VAL A 113 -6.45 5.37 5.30
C VAL A 113 -6.34 5.90 3.88
N PHE A 114 -7.43 6.33 3.26
CA PHE A 114 -7.44 6.80 1.89
C PHE A 114 -7.19 8.30 1.80
N THR A 115 -6.21 8.69 0.99
CA THR A 115 -5.97 10.07 0.56
C THR A 115 -6.50 10.20 -0.87
N PRO A 116 -7.67 10.84 -1.06
CA PRO A 116 -8.22 11.03 -2.39
C PRO A 116 -7.38 12.05 -3.16
N ILE A 117 -7.04 11.73 -4.40
CA ILE A 117 -6.37 12.61 -5.36
C ILE A 117 -7.21 12.70 -6.63
N ASP A 118 -7.01 13.75 -7.42
CA ASP A 118 -7.64 13.82 -8.74
C ASP A 118 -6.95 12.82 -9.69
N SER A 119 -7.74 12.14 -10.53
CA SER A 119 -7.22 11.15 -11.51
C SER A 119 -6.17 11.71 -12.49
N SER A 120 -6.09 13.03 -12.67
CA SER A 120 -5.05 13.69 -13.47
C SER A 120 -3.70 13.83 -12.77
N VAL A 121 -3.62 13.57 -11.45
CA VAL A 121 -2.42 13.71 -10.63
C VAL A 121 -1.52 12.49 -10.78
N THR A 122 -0.25 12.69 -11.12
CA THR A 122 0.72 11.59 -11.24
C THR A 122 1.38 11.24 -9.91
N ALA A 123 1.95 10.04 -9.80
CA ALA A 123 2.71 9.64 -8.61
C ALA A 123 3.84 10.64 -8.26
N LYS A 124 4.47 11.25 -9.27
CA LYS A 124 5.51 12.27 -9.05
C LYS A 124 4.94 13.57 -8.49
N ASP A 125 3.74 13.94 -8.92
CA ASP A 125 3.04 15.10 -8.39
C ASP A 125 2.71 14.86 -6.91
N VAL A 126 2.20 13.66 -6.56
CA VAL A 126 1.95 13.25 -5.17
C VAL A 126 3.22 13.30 -4.31
N GLU A 127 4.35 12.78 -4.80
CA GLU A 127 5.65 12.86 -4.10
C GLU A 127 6.11 14.31 -3.86
N SER A 128 5.71 15.24 -4.73
CA SER A 128 6.02 16.67 -4.61
C SER A 128 5.03 17.45 -3.72
N MET A 129 3.85 16.86 -3.43
CA MET A 129 2.88 17.45 -2.52
C MET A 129 3.43 17.39 -1.09
N LEU A 130 3.80 18.55 -0.54
CA LEU A 130 4.30 18.71 0.84
C LEU A 130 3.28 18.30 1.94
N ILE A 131 2.09 17.82 1.58
CA ILE A 131 0.92 17.63 2.47
C ILE A 131 0.46 16.17 2.49
N LEU A 132 1.36 15.20 2.39
CA LEU A 132 1.02 13.81 2.74
C LEU A 132 0.94 13.66 4.26
N PRO A 133 -0.01 12.86 4.78
CA PRO A 133 -0.08 12.59 6.21
C PRO A 133 1.21 11.91 6.69
N SER A 134 1.59 12.18 7.93
CA SER A 134 2.75 11.54 8.57
C SER A 134 2.53 10.06 8.89
N THR A 135 1.27 9.61 8.83
CA THR A 135 0.87 8.21 8.97
C THR A 135 0.75 7.53 7.60
N PRO A 136 1.05 6.23 7.49
CA PRO A 136 0.84 5.49 6.24
C PRO A 136 -0.59 5.63 5.72
N CYS A 137 -0.72 5.91 4.42
CA CYS A 137 -2.01 6.05 3.73
C CYS A 137 -1.95 5.40 2.34
N LEU A 138 -3.13 5.16 1.76
CA LEU A 138 -3.33 4.72 0.39
C LEU A 138 -3.76 5.91 -0.46
N ILE A 139 -3.10 6.10 -1.60
CA ILE A 139 -3.50 7.10 -2.58
C ILE A 139 -4.58 6.50 -3.47
N SER A 140 -5.74 7.15 -3.53
CA SER A 140 -6.89 6.71 -4.34
C SER A 140 -7.29 7.83 -5.28
N SER A 141 -7.41 7.54 -6.56
CA SER A 141 -7.89 8.48 -7.59
C SER A 141 -9.36 8.26 -7.93
#